data_AF-A0A537LP20-F1
#
_entry.id   AF-A0A537LP20-F1
#
_cell.length_a   1.000
_cell.length_b   1.000
_cell.length_c   1.000
_cell.angle_alpha   90.00
_cell.angle_beta   90.00
_cell.angle_gamma   90.00
#
_symmetry.space_group_name_H-M   'P 1'
#
loop_
_entity.id
_entity.type
_entity.pdbx_description
1 polymer ?
#
loop_
_entity_poly.entity_id
_entity_poly.type
_entity_poly.pdbx_seq_one_letter_code
_entity_poly.pdbx_strand_id
1 'polypeptide(L)'
;WLICACTPVWRDAPADQRAELDANGFLTRDGRVTPDGFVVNTSFTVNTPHPVIAEARTLVPNQTMPTIGDRLSEAGVSWAWYSGGWRDALAGRPDPLFQFHHQPFAFFANYADGMAAKAQHLRDEEDFFRDLAAGRLPAVSFIKPVGADNEHPSYTNPLRGQAHADKIVRAIMNSPVWSDVLIIAAYDENGGRWDHVAPPVVDRWGPGTRVPAIIISPFAKRGFIDHTRYDTTSILRLIERRWRLQPLSTRDASAADLSNALTIGR
;
A
#
# COMPACT_ATOMS: atom_id res chain seq x y z
N TRP A 1 1.98 -4.97 4.29
CA TRP A 1 3.07 -4.36 5.05
C TRP A 1 3.03 -2.83 5.06
N LEU A 2 2.97 -2.14 3.91
CA LEU A 2 3.01 -0.66 3.81
C LEU A 2 2.10 0.11 4.78
N ILE A 3 0.95 -0.43 5.22
CA ILE A 3 0.02 0.32 6.07
C ILE A 3 -0.02 -0.10 7.54
N CYS A 4 0.54 -1.26 7.92
CA CYS A 4 0.42 -1.80 9.29
C CYS A 4 1.72 -2.39 9.84
N ALA A 5 2.80 -2.45 9.04
CA ALA A 5 4.02 -3.18 9.35
C ALA A 5 3.76 -4.61 9.89
N CYS A 6 2.76 -5.28 9.30
CA CYS A 6 2.23 -6.56 9.74
C CYS A 6 1.74 -7.42 8.56
N THR A 7 1.57 -8.72 8.81
CA THR A 7 0.84 -9.66 7.93
C THR A 7 -0.56 -9.88 8.50
N PRO A 8 -1.64 -9.77 7.70
CA PRO A 8 -3.00 -10.04 8.17
C PRO A 8 -3.18 -11.48 8.68
N VAL A 9 -4.12 -11.65 9.60
CA VAL A 9 -4.37 -12.92 10.29
C VAL A 9 -5.82 -13.37 10.06
N TRP A 10 -5.98 -14.67 9.82
CA TRP A 10 -7.26 -15.37 9.73
C TRP A 10 -7.14 -16.76 10.37
N ARG A 11 -7.12 -16.79 11.70
CA ARG A 11 -6.84 -18.01 12.49
C ARG A 11 -7.87 -19.12 12.31
N ASP A 12 -9.11 -18.76 11.97
CA ASP A 12 -10.23 -19.68 11.78
C ASP A 12 -10.62 -19.78 10.29
N ALA A 13 -9.67 -19.55 9.37
CA ALA A 13 -9.88 -19.75 7.95
C ALA A 13 -10.37 -21.17 7.65
N PRO A 14 -11.34 -21.34 6.72
CA PRO A 14 -11.79 -22.66 6.27
C PRO A 14 -10.60 -23.53 5.82
N ALA A 15 -10.69 -24.84 6.04
CA ALA A 15 -9.59 -25.76 5.75
C ALA A 15 -9.15 -25.71 4.27
N ASP A 16 -10.11 -25.54 3.34
CA ASP A 16 -9.86 -25.40 1.90
C ASP A 16 -9.21 -24.06 1.51
N GLN A 17 -9.14 -23.10 2.42
CA GLN A 17 -8.41 -21.84 2.22
C GLN A 17 -6.99 -21.90 2.78
N ARG A 18 -6.64 -22.95 3.52
CA ARG A 18 -5.30 -23.12 4.11
C ARG A 18 -4.38 -23.89 3.19
N ALA A 19 -3.18 -23.35 3.03
CA ALA A 19 -2.06 -24.04 2.44
C ALA A 19 -1.67 -25.25 3.31
N GLU A 20 -1.17 -26.29 2.67
CA GLU A 20 -0.60 -27.47 3.34
C GLU A 20 0.86 -27.59 2.96
N LEU A 21 1.66 -27.97 3.96
CA LEU A 21 3.09 -28.21 3.82
C LEU A 21 3.38 -29.67 4.18
N ASP A 22 4.34 -30.29 3.51
CA ASP A 22 4.87 -31.58 3.93
C ASP A 22 5.78 -31.45 5.16
N ALA A 23 6.33 -32.58 5.63
CA ALA A 23 7.22 -32.63 6.79
C ALA A 23 8.53 -31.82 6.61
N ASN A 24 8.91 -31.50 5.37
CA ASN A 24 10.09 -30.69 5.05
C ASN A 24 9.74 -29.21 4.84
N GLY A 25 8.47 -28.83 4.97
CA GLY A 25 7.98 -27.47 4.74
C GLY A 25 7.72 -27.12 3.27
N PHE A 26 7.71 -28.09 2.36
CA PHE A 26 7.36 -27.85 0.96
C PHE A 26 5.85 -27.79 0.78
N LEU A 27 5.39 -26.87 -0.07
CA LEU A 27 3.97 -26.69 -0.39
C LEU A 27 3.41 -27.93 -1.10
N THR A 28 2.42 -28.58 -0.50
CA THR A 28 1.68 -29.72 -1.08
C THR A 28 0.31 -29.31 -1.60
N ARG A 29 -0.30 -28.28 -0.99
CA ARG A 29 -1.50 -27.62 -1.48
C ARG A 29 -1.38 -26.11 -1.28
N ASP A 30 -1.65 -25.35 -2.34
CA ASP A 30 -1.72 -23.89 -2.25
C ASP A 30 -2.95 -23.43 -1.44
N GLY A 31 -2.86 -22.24 -0.87
CA GLY A 31 -3.94 -21.65 -0.10
C GLY A 31 -3.73 -20.16 0.12
N ARG A 32 -4.81 -19.48 0.49
CA ARG A 32 -4.77 -18.05 0.81
C ARG A 32 -4.15 -17.77 2.16
N VAL A 33 -4.23 -18.75 3.05
CA VAL A 33 -3.82 -18.66 4.44
C VAL A 33 -2.77 -19.73 4.73
N THR A 34 -1.71 -19.37 5.42
CA THR A 34 -0.71 -20.33 5.94
C THR A 34 -1.35 -21.30 6.94
N PRO A 35 -0.74 -22.49 7.19
CA PRO A 35 -1.27 -23.46 8.16
C PRO A 35 -1.61 -22.84 9.52
N ASP A 36 -0.77 -21.90 9.97
CA ASP A 36 -0.87 -21.22 11.26
C ASP A 36 -1.63 -19.87 11.21
N GLY A 37 -2.31 -19.57 10.11
CA GLY A 37 -3.37 -18.55 10.09
C GLY A 37 -2.99 -17.16 9.59
N PHE A 38 -1.89 -16.98 8.86
CA PHE A 38 -1.56 -15.71 8.20
C PHE A 38 -2.02 -15.67 6.75
N VAL A 39 -2.62 -14.56 6.32
CA VAL A 39 -3.07 -14.35 4.93
C VAL A 39 -1.87 -13.94 4.07
N VAL A 40 -1.57 -14.74 3.05
CA VAL A 40 -0.32 -14.61 2.24
C VAL A 40 -0.54 -14.62 0.73
N ASN A 41 -1.77 -14.90 0.27
CA ASN A 41 -2.12 -14.90 -1.16
C ASN A 41 -3.32 -13.98 -1.40
N THR A 42 -3.67 -13.78 -2.68
CA THR A 42 -4.80 -12.96 -3.11
C THR A 42 -6.07 -13.31 -2.36
N SER A 43 -6.56 -12.34 -1.61
CA SER A 43 -7.70 -12.46 -0.70
C SER A 43 -8.55 -11.20 -0.78
N PHE A 44 -9.81 -11.32 -0.40
CA PHE A 44 -10.74 -10.20 -0.38
C PHE A 44 -11.24 -9.97 1.04
N THR A 45 -11.42 -8.71 1.42
CA THR A 45 -11.98 -8.32 2.71
C THR A 45 -13.48 -8.60 2.76
N VAL A 46 -14.01 -8.80 3.97
CA VAL A 46 -15.47 -8.84 4.22
C VAL A 46 -16.17 -7.50 3.92
N ASN A 47 -15.43 -6.39 3.85
CA ASN A 47 -15.99 -5.07 3.59
C ASN A 47 -16.02 -4.73 2.10
N THR A 48 -17.00 -3.92 1.69
CA THR A 48 -17.06 -3.43 0.30
C THR A 48 -15.90 -2.47 -0.05
N PRO A 49 -15.50 -2.36 -1.32
CA PRO A 49 -15.85 -3.24 -2.42
C PRO A 49 -15.03 -4.54 -2.36
N HIS A 50 -15.68 -5.66 -2.67
CA HIS A 50 -15.06 -6.94 -3.01
C HIS A 50 -15.83 -7.56 -4.19
N PRO A 51 -15.29 -8.58 -4.89
CA PRO A 51 -16.03 -9.22 -5.98
C PRO A 51 -17.39 -9.73 -5.51
N VAL A 52 -18.44 -9.51 -6.31
CA VAL A 52 -19.80 -9.97 -6.01
C VAL A 52 -19.92 -11.50 -6.01
N ILE A 53 -19.02 -12.18 -6.73
CA ILE A 53 -18.95 -13.63 -6.81
C ILE A 53 -18.21 -14.27 -5.62
N ALA A 54 -17.61 -13.46 -4.75
CA ALA A 54 -16.87 -13.99 -3.61
C ALA A 54 -17.84 -14.56 -2.57
N GLU A 55 -17.68 -15.84 -2.23
CA GLU A 55 -18.43 -16.47 -1.16
C GLU A 55 -18.06 -15.84 0.19
N ALA A 56 -19.06 -15.53 1.02
CA ALA A 56 -18.83 -14.90 2.33
C ALA A 56 -17.83 -15.64 3.22
N ARG A 57 -17.82 -16.99 3.19
CA ARG A 57 -16.88 -17.82 3.95
C ARG A 57 -15.41 -17.68 3.50
N THR A 58 -15.18 -17.11 2.31
CA THR A 58 -13.85 -16.93 1.71
C THR A 58 -13.30 -15.51 1.89
N LEU A 59 -14.09 -14.62 2.52
CA LEU A 59 -13.72 -13.24 2.80
C LEU A 59 -12.95 -13.15 4.12
N VAL A 60 -11.86 -12.40 4.08
CA VAL A 60 -10.98 -12.19 5.24
C VAL A 60 -11.72 -11.31 6.26
N PRO A 61 -11.80 -11.74 7.53
CA PRO A 61 -12.44 -10.96 8.57
C PRO A 61 -11.65 -9.67 8.86
N ASN A 62 -12.31 -8.73 9.53
CA ASN A 62 -11.70 -7.46 9.93
C ASN A 62 -10.43 -7.67 10.75
N GLN A 63 -9.36 -7.01 10.31
CA GLN A 63 -8.09 -6.91 11.00
C GLN A 63 -8.15 -5.81 12.06
N THR A 64 -7.48 -6.00 13.19
CA THR A 64 -7.55 -5.10 14.35
C THR A 64 -6.20 -4.51 14.77
N MET A 65 -5.12 -4.90 14.10
CA MET A 65 -3.80 -4.30 14.31
C MET A 65 -3.85 -2.82 13.88
N PRO A 66 -3.08 -1.93 14.53
CA PRO A 66 -3.05 -0.53 14.14
C PRO A 66 -2.48 -0.35 12.73
N THR A 67 -2.98 0.66 12.04
CA THR A 67 -2.48 1.12 10.75
C THR A 67 -1.84 2.49 10.87
N ILE A 68 -1.04 2.89 9.89
CA ILE A 68 -0.50 4.24 9.78
C ILE A 68 -1.60 5.29 9.69
N GLY A 69 -2.74 4.92 9.08
CA GLY A 69 -3.93 5.76 9.03
C GLY A 69 -4.50 6.04 10.42
N ASP A 70 -4.53 5.03 11.29
CA ASP A 70 -4.97 5.21 12.68
C ASP A 70 -4.03 6.16 13.43
N ARG A 71 -2.70 5.98 13.27
CA ARG A 71 -1.70 6.85 13.88
C ARG A 71 -1.79 8.31 13.40
N LEU A 72 -2.04 8.51 12.10
CA LEU A 72 -2.23 9.84 11.53
C LEU A 72 -3.51 10.49 12.07
N SER A 73 -4.62 9.74 12.13
CA SER A 73 -5.88 10.23 12.68
C SER A 73 -5.79 10.56 14.17
N GLU A 74 -5.16 9.71 14.97
CA GLU A 74 -4.88 9.93 16.40
C GLU A 74 -4.08 11.23 16.62
N ALA A 75 -3.17 11.57 15.71
CA ALA A 75 -2.36 12.78 15.74
C ALA A 75 -3.03 14.01 15.07
N GLY A 76 -4.25 13.87 14.55
CA GLY A 76 -4.94 14.95 13.83
C GLY A 76 -4.28 15.35 12.49
N VAL A 77 -3.46 14.47 11.92
CA VAL A 77 -2.79 14.69 10.63
C VAL A 77 -3.72 14.28 9.50
N SER A 78 -3.98 15.18 8.56
CA SER A 78 -4.84 14.87 7.42
C SER A 78 -4.20 13.84 6.50
N TRP A 79 -4.96 12.80 6.14
CA TRP A 79 -4.48 11.77 5.22
C TRP A 79 -5.61 11.16 4.40
N ALA A 80 -5.25 10.55 3.27
CA ALA A 80 -6.19 9.77 2.46
C ALA A 80 -5.47 8.70 1.63
N TRP A 81 -6.21 7.62 1.35
CA TRP A 81 -5.90 6.62 0.33
C TRP A 81 -6.80 6.87 -0.88
N TYR A 82 -6.18 7.27 -2.00
CA TYR A 82 -6.85 7.53 -3.26
C TYR A 82 -6.66 6.33 -4.19
N SER A 83 -7.75 5.66 -4.55
CA SER A 83 -7.72 4.52 -5.47
C SER A 83 -8.50 4.82 -6.75
N GLY A 84 -7.90 4.52 -7.90
CA GLY A 84 -8.59 4.61 -9.18
C GLY A 84 -9.80 3.67 -9.24
N GLY A 85 -10.96 4.21 -9.60
CA GLY A 85 -12.23 3.47 -9.73
C GLY A 85 -12.88 3.07 -8.40
N TRP A 86 -12.42 3.63 -7.27
CA TRP A 86 -12.97 3.33 -5.94
C TRP A 86 -14.46 3.69 -5.82
N ARG A 87 -14.86 4.86 -6.32
CA ARG A 87 -16.25 5.34 -6.19
C ARG A 87 -17.22 4.43 -6.92
N ASP A 88 -16.86 4.03 -8.14
CA ASP A 88 -17.68 3.15 -8.97
C ASP A 88 -17.68 1.71 -8.44
N ALA A 89 -16.56 1.22 -7.91
CA ALA A 89 -16.49 -0.08 -7.25
C ALA A 89 -17.41 -0.14 -6.02
N LEU A 90 -17.43 0.90 -5.17
CA LEU A 90 -18.36 1.01 -4.05
C LEU A 90 -19.83 1.06 -4.51
N ALA A 91 -20.10 1.68 -5.66
CA ALA A 91 -21.43 1.76 -6.25
C ALA A 91 -21.88 0.46 -6.96
N GLY A 92 -21.10 -0.62 -6.85
CA GLY A 92 -21.41 -1.92 -7.47
C GLY A 92 -21.16 -1.97 -8.98
N ARG A 93 -20.41 -1.01 -9.53
CA ARG A 93 -20.05 -0.93 -10.96
C ARG A 93 -18.53 -0.81 -11.14
N PRO A 94 -17.73 -1.73 -10.58
CA PRO A 94 -16.27 -1.63 -10.64
C PRO A 94 -15.78 -1.63 -12.09
N ASP A 95 -14.70 -0.90 -12.35
CA ASP A 95 -13.91 -1.05 -13.57
C ASP A 95 -13.51 -2.54 -13.74
N PRO A 96 -13.49 -3.10 -14.96
CA PRO A 96 -13.11 -4.50 -15.18
C PRO A 96 -11.72 -4.88 -14.64
N LEU A 97 -10.81 -3.92 -14.52
CA LEU A 97 -9.47 -4.08 -13.97
C LEU A 97 -9.33 -3.49 -12.56
N PHE A 98 -10.43 -3.23 -11.86
CA PHE A 98 -10.38 -2.82 -10.46
C PHE A 98 -9.78 -3.92 -9.59
N GLN A 99 -8.67 -3.59 -8.91
CA GLN A 99 -7.97 -4.54 -8.03
C GLN A 99 -8.51 -4.43 -6.60
N PHE A 100 -9.52 -5.25 -6.27
CA PHE A 100 -10.16 -5.26 -4.94
C PHE A 100 -9.18 -5.57 -3.80
N HIS A 101 -8.24 -6.48 -4.04
CA HIS A 101 -7.25 -6.91 -3.04
C HIS A 101 -6.12 -5.89 -2.83
N HIS A 102 -6.03 -4.85 -3.66
CA HIS A 102 -5.06 -3.76 -3.51
C HIS A 102 -5.63 -2.59 -2.67
N GLN A 103 -6.67 -2.84 -1.87
CA GLN A 103 -7.33 -1.85 -1.01
C GLN A 103 -7.03 -2.15 0.47
N PRO A 104 -5.79 -1.94 0.93
CA PRO A 104 -5.31 -2.56 2.17
C PRO A 104 -6.06 -2.07 3.40
N PHE A 105 -6.42 -0.79 3.46
CA PHE A 105 -7.18 -0.23 4.58
C PHE A 105 -8.58 -0.85 4.72
N ALA A 106 -9.20 -1.29 3.61
CA ALA A 106 -10.52 -1.91 3.64
C ALA A 106 -10.56 -3.27 4.36
N PHE A 107 -9.40 -3.84 4.72
CA PHE A 107 -9.31 -5.05 5.56
C PHE A 107 -9.42 -4.77 7.06
N PHE A 108 -9.35 -3.51 7.49
CA PHE A 108 -9.22 -3.16 8.91
C PHE A 108 -10.53 -2.63 9.50
N ALA A 109 -10.81 -3.00 10.75
CA ALA A 109 -12.07 -2.73 11.44
C ALA A 109 -12.47 -1.25 11.46
N ASN A 110 -11.49 -0.34 11.62
CA ASN A 110 -11.74 1.10 11.62
C ASN A 110 -12.27 1.63 10.28
N TYR A 111 -12.04 0.90 9.19
CA TYR A 111 -12.47 1.25 7.83
C TYR A 111 -13.51 0.27 7.28
N ALA A 112 -14.19 -0.46 8.18
CA ALA A 112 -15.27 -1.37 7.82
C ALA A 112 -16.48 -0.62 7.22
N ASP A 113 -17.38 -1.36 6.58
CA ASP A 113 -18.63 -0.78 6.07
C ASP A 113 -19.41 -0.06 7.19
N GLY A 114 -19.91 1.13 6.88
CA GLY A 114 -20.61 2.01 7.84
C GLY A 114 -19.70 2.85 8.74
N MET A 115 -18.39 2.61 8.76
CA MET A 115 -17.46 3.41 9.56
C MET A 115 -17.16 4.77 8.91
N ALA A 116 -17.18 5.83 9.72
CA ALA A 116 -16.90 7.19 9.26
C ALA A 116 -15.49 7.33 8.65
N ALA A 117 -14.48 6.66 9.24
CA ALA A 117 -13.11 6.73 8.75
C ALA A 117 -12.97 6.15 7.33
N LYS A 118 -13.77 5.15 6.96
CA LYS A 118 -13.82 4.64 5.58
C LYS A 118 -14.24 5.73 4.60
N ALA A 119 -15.38 6.37 4.86
CA ALA A 119 -15.92 7.44 4.01
C ALA A 119 -15.00 8.67 3.97
N GLN A 120 -14.32 8.96 5.08
CA GLN A 120 -13.43 10.10 5.18
C GLN A 120 -12.10 9.90 4.45
N HIS A 121 -11.50 8.71 4.52
CA HIS A 121 -10.11 8.50 4.12
C HIS A 121 -9.92 7.63 2.87
N LEU A 122 -10.87 6.76 2.53
CA LEU A 122 -10.78 5.92 1.32
C LEU A 122 -11.57 6.60 0.21
N ARG A 123 -10.86 7.18 -0.75
CA ARG A 123 -11.40 8.08 -1.77
C ARG A 123 -11.01 7.62 -3.17
N ASP A 124 -11.68 8.18 -4.17
CA ASP A 124 -11.35 7.93 -5.57
C ASP A 124 -10.13 8.74 -6.01
N GLU A 125 -9.33 8.22 -6.94
CA GLU A 125 -8.21 8.97 -7.53
C GLU A 125 -8.65 10.30 -8.17
N GLU A 126 -9.87 10.40 -8.68
CA GLU A 126 -10.41 11.69 -9.12
C GLU A 126 -10.47 12.74 -8.00
N ASP A 127 -10.72 12.31 -6.76
CA ASP A 127 -10.74 13.20 -5.59
C ASP A 127 -9.33 13.73 -5.27
N PHE A 128 -8.26 12.97 -5.58
CA PHE A 128 -6.89 13.46 -5.45
C PHE A 128 -6.64 14.68 -6.34
N PHE A 129 -7.01 14.60 -7.63
CA PHE A 129 -6.82 15.72 -8.56
C PHE A 129 -7.67 16.94 -8.16
N ARG A 130 -8.89 16.71 -7.66
CA ARG A 130 -9.74 17.79 -7.11
C ARG A 130 -9.13 18.43 -5.87
N ASP A 131 -8.62 17.63 -4.93
CA ASP A 131 -8.01 18.14 -3.70
C ASP A 131 -6.71 18.90 -4.01
N LEU A 132 -5.91 18.41 -4.97
CA LEU A 132 -4.70 19.10 -5.46
C LEU A 132 -5.04 20.45 -6.11
N ALA A 133 -6.01 20.49 -7.02
CA ALA A 133 -6.43 21.72 -7.70
C ALA A 133 -7.02 22.75 -6.72
N ALA A 134 -7.67 22.29 -5.65
CA ALA A 134 -8.22 23.14 -4.61
C ALA A 134 -7.20 23.58 -3.54
N GLY A 135 -5.95 23.12 -3.60
CA GLY A 135 -4.94 23.38 -2.56
C GLY A 135 -5.28 22.74 -1.20
N ARG A 136 -6.05 21.65 -1.22
CA ARG A 136 -6.52 20.92 -0.02
C ARG A 136 -5.95 19.51 0.07
N LEU A 137 -4.80 19.27 -0.56
CA LEU A 137 -4.17 17.95 -0.54
C LEU A 137 -3.84 17.55 0.92
N PRO A 138 -4.21 16.34 1.36
CA PRO A 138 -3.86 15.86 2.70
C PRO A 138 -2.36 15.82 2.91
N ALA A 139 -1.94 15.99 4.17
CA ALA A 139 -0.54 15.96 4.58
C ALA A 139 0.15 14.61 4.24
N VAL A 140 -0.59 13.51 4.25
CA VAL A 140 -0.15 12.20 3.76
C VAL A 140 -1.16 11.65 2.75
N SER A 141 -0.75 11.55 1.49
CA SER A 141 -1.62 11.05 0.40
C SER A 141 -1.01 9.79 -0.22
N PHE A 142 -1.75 8.68 -0.18
CA PHE A 142 -1.42 7.46 -0.89
C PHE A 142 -2.21 7.40 -2.18
N ILE A 143 -1.59 7.02 -3.30
CA ILE A 143 -2.26 6.91 -4.60
C ILE A 143 -2.04 5.51 -5.13
N LYS A 144 -3.12 4.82 -5.48
CA LYS A 144 -3.11 3.51 -6.13
C LYS A 144 -3.92 3.61 -7.43
N PRO A 145 -3.27 3.56 -8.60
CA PRO A 145 -3.98 3.66 -9.88
C PRO A 145 -4.97 2.51 -10.11
N VAL A 146 -5.92 2.71 -11.02
CA VAL A 146 -6.75 1.61 -11.55
C VAL A 146 -5.86 0.58 -12.26
N GLY A 147 -6.32 -0.67 -12.43
CA GLY A 147 -5.47 -1.74 -12.98
C GLY A 147 -4.90 -1.44 -14.36
N ALA A 148 -5.61 -0.69 -15.21
CA ALA A 148 -5.08 -0.30 -16.50
C ALA A 148 -3.79 0.56 -16.40
N ASP A 149 -3.57 1.24 -15.28
CA ASP A 149 -2.52 2.26 -15.11
C ASP A 149 -1.50 1.89 -14.01
N ASN A 150 -1.51 0.65 -13.51
CA ASN A 150 -0.68 0.22 -12.36
C ASN A 150 0.58 -0.58 -12.74
N GLU A 151 0.89 -0.71 -14.03
CA GLU A 151 2.05 -1.45 -14.59
C GLU A 151 2.07 -2.97 -14.33
N HIS A 152 1.04 -3.54 -13.71
CA HIS A 152 1.04 -4.95 -13.37
C HIS A 152 1.14 -5.83 -14.64
N PRO A 153 1.97 -6.88 -14.63
CA PRO A 153 2.09 -7.80 -15.75
C PRO A 153 0.75 -8.41 -16.15
N SER A 154 0.68 -8.94 -17.38
CA SER A 154 -0.49 -9.57 -18.00
C SER A 154 -1.53 -8.60 -18.56
N TYR A 155 -2.08 -7.68 -17.76
CA TYR A 155 -3.23 -6.86 -18.20
C TYR A 155 -2.90 -5.39 -18.50
N THR A 156 -1.70 -4.93 -18.17
CA THR A 156 -1.19 -3.62 -18.61
C THR A 156 0.31 -3.68 -18.93
N ASN A 157 0.92 -2.52 -19.19
CA ASN A 157 2.32 -2.41 -19.58
C ASN A 157 3.00 -1.19 -18.91
N PRO A 158 4.35 -1.18 -18.83
CA PRO A 158 5.08 -0.09 -18.19
C PRO A 158 4.89 1.27 -18.86
N LEU A 159 4.69 1.35 -20.18
CA LEU A 159 4.55 2.66 -20.86
C LEU A 159 3.28 3.38 -20.41
N ARG A 160 2.17 2.63 -20.29
CA ARG A 160 0.89 3.18 -19.86
C ARG A 160 0.95 3.65 -18.40
N GLY A 161 1.45 2.82 -17.49
CA GLY A 161 1.56 3.22 -16.08
C GLY A 161 2.56 4.36 -15.87
N GLN A 162 3.69 4.39 -16.59
CA GLN A 162 4.62 5.52 -16.54
C GLN A 162 3.98 6.82 -17.03
N ALA A 163 3.15 6.78 -18.07
CA ALA A 163 2.43 7.96 -18.54
C ALA A 163 1.44 8.48 -17.48
N HIS A 164 0.79 7.58 -16.74
CA HIS A 164 -0.10 7.96 -15.64
C HIS A 164 0.68 8.51 -14.43
N ALA A 165 1.80 7.88 -14.06
CA ALA A 165 2.68 8.36 -13.01
C ALA A 165 3.26 9.76 -13.35
N ASP A 166 3.71 9.97 -14.59
CA ASP A 166 4.19 11.28 -15.09
C ASP A 166 3.08 12.34 -15.00
N LYS A 167 1.84 12.00 -15.36
CA LYS A 167 0.69 12.89 -15.20
C LYS A 167 0.50 13.34 -13.75
N ILE A 168 0.55 12.42 -12.79
CA ILE A 168 0.43 12.74 -11.35
C ILE A 168 1.59 13.61 -10.90
N VAL A 169 2.83 13.21 -11.21
CA VAL A 169 4.04 13.93 -10.82
C VAL A 169 4.01 15.36 -11.37
N ARG A 170 3.70 15.54 -12.66
CA ARG A 170 3.58 16.87 -13.28
C ARG A 170 2.46 17.71 -12.68
N ALA A 171 1.31 17.10 -12.38
CA ALA A 171 0.21 17.81 -11.73
C ALA A 171 0.66 18.36 -10.37
N ILE A 172 1.38 17.57 -9.58
CA ILE A 172 1.94 18.01 -8.29
C ILE A 172 2.98 19.11 -8.51
N MET A 173 3.95 18.92 -9.42
CA MET A 173 5.01 19.88 -9.68
C MET A 173 4.51 21.25 -10.17
N ASN A 174 3.38 21.26 -10.88
CA ASN A 174 2.75 22.49 -11.37
C ASN A 174 1.73 23.08 -10.37
N SER A 175 1.54 22.44 -9.22
CA SER A 175 0.58 22.90 -8.21
C SER A 175 1.23 23.90 -7.23
N PRO A 176 0.42 24.72 -6.53
CA PRO A 176 0.92 25.63 -5.50
C PRO A 176 1.61 24.94 -4.32
N VAL A 177 1.40 23.64 -4.11
CA VAL A 177 1.98 22.90 -2.98
C VAL A 177 3.37 22.32 -3.28
N TRP A 178 3.84 22.37 -4.54
CA TRP A 178 5.07 21.69 -4.96
C TRP A 178 6.30 22.00 -4.08
N SER A 179 6.44 23.24 -3.62
CA SER A 179 7.55 23.69 -2.78
C SER A 179 7.74 22.86 -1.50
N ASP A 180 6.67 22.23 -1.02
CA ASP A 180 6.61 21.55 0.26
C ASP A 180 6.26 20.06 0.15
N VAL A 181 6.41 19.49 -1.05
CA VAL A 181 6.02 18.09 -1.33
C VAL A 181 7.21 17.15 -1.47
N LEU A 182 7.03 15.94 -0.94
CA LEU A 182 7.83 14.76 -1.22
C LEU A 182 6.96 13.70 -1.89
N ILE A 183 7.33 13.30 -3.10
CA ILE A 183 6.74 12.14 -3.80
C ILE A 183 7.68 10.95 -3.64
N ILE A 184 7.09 9.82 -3.25
CA ILE A 184 7.75 8.51 -3.21
C ILE A 184 7.01 7.63 -4.22
N ALA A 185 7.64 7.35 -5.36
CA ALA A 185 7.12 6.39 -6.33
C ALA A 185 7.77 5.04 -6.06
N ALA A 186 6.97 4.02 -5.76
CA ALA A 186 7.42 2.67 -5.44
C ALA A 186 6.41 1.63 -5.95
N TYR A 187 6.84 0.37 -5.97
CA TYR A 187 6.00 -0.77 -6.37
C TYR A 187 5.65 -1.63 -5.16
N ASP A 188 4.53 -2.33 -5.23
CA ASP A 188 4.08 -3.27 -4.20
C ASP A 188 4.81 -4.61 -4.27
N GLU A 189 5.13 -5.06 -5.48
CA GLU A 189 5.82 -6.32 -5.77
C GLU A 189 6.67 -6.26 -7.07
N ASN A 190 7.40 -7.33 -7.41
CA ASN A 190 8.41 -7.35 -8.50
C ASN A 190 7.89 -7.82 -9.87
N GLY A 191 6.61 -8.12 -9.99
CA GLY A 191 5.93 -8.68 -11.15
C GLY A 191 6.42 -10.08 -11.54
N GLY A 192 7.05 -10.82 -10.63
CA GLY A 192 7.72 -12.08 -10.93
C GLY A 192 8.98 -11.94 -11.82
N ARG A 193 9.50 -10.73 -12.00
CA ARG A 193 10.71 -10.48 -12.80
C ARG A 193 11.97 -10.88 -12.03
N TRP A 194 12.98 -11.36 -12.75
CA TRP A 194 14.27 -11.72 -12.17
C TRP A 194 15.02 -10.49 -11.66
N ASP A 195 15.60 -10.60 -10.48
CA ASP A 195 16.59 -9.68 -9.93
C ASP A 195 17.81 -10.48 -9.46
N HIS A 196 19.00 -9.93 -9.65
CA HIS A 196 20.26 -10.62 -9.34
C HIS A 196 20.59 -10.66 -7.84
N VAL A 197 19.94 -9.83 -7.02
CA VAL A 197 20.22 -9.78 -5.58
C VAL A 197 19.22 -10.69 -4.88
N ALA A 198 19.75 -11.68 -4.16
CA ALA A 198 18.96 -12.54 -3.30
C ALA A 198 18.19 -11.70 -2.25
N PRO A 199 16.88 -11.94 -2.05
CA PRO A 199 16.12 -11.30 -0.98
C PRO A 199 16.77 -11.54 0.39
N PRO A 200 16.92 -10.51 1.23
CA PRO A 200 17.51 -10.69 2.55
C PRO A 200 16.54 -11.41 3.48
N VAL A 201 17.05 -12.36 4.26
CA VAL A 201 16.28 -13.05 5.30
C VAL A 201 16.48 -12.34 6.63
N VAL A 202 15.40 -11.77 7.16
CA VAL A 202 15.41 -10.92 8.36
C VAL A 202 14.39 -11.40 9.39
N ASP A 203 13.33 -12.04 8.92
CA ASP A 203 12.31 -12.74 9.69
C ASP A 203 11.63 -13.74 8.73
N ARG A 204 10.48 -14.29 9.14
CA ARG A 204 9.72 -15.26 8.35
C ARG A 204 9.21 -14.71 7.01
N TRP A 205 8.94 -13.41 6.89
CA TRP A 205 8.17 -12.84 5.79
C TRP A 205 9.01 -12.18 4.71
N GLY A 206 10.24 -11.79 5.02
CA GLY A 206 11.11 -11.07 4.09
C GLY A 206 11.56 -9.72 4.64
N PRO A 207 12.16 -8.86 3.79
CA PRO A 207 11.56 -8.44 2.53
C PRO A 207 11.84 -9.41 1.36
N GLY A 208 10.96 -9.36 0.36
CA GLY A 208 11.08 -10.12 -0.88
C GLY A 208 12.06 -9.51 -1.87
N THR A 209 11.87 -9.83 -3.16
CA THR A 209 12.66 -9.27 -4.27
C THR A 209 12.64 -7.75 -4.26
N ARG A 210 13.77 -7.14 -4.64
CA ARG A 210 13.89 -5.68 -4.73
C ARG A 210 12.89 -5.10 -5.73
N VAL A 211 12.41 -3.90 -5.42
CA VAL A 211 11.59 -3.07 -6.30
C VAL A 211 12.23 -1.69 -6.46
N PRO A 212 11.98 -0.98 -7.57
CA PRO A 212 12.38 0.41 -7.70
C PRO A 212 11.70 1.31 -6.66
N ALA A 213 12.43 2.31 -6.19
CA ALA A 213 11.88 3.42 -5.42
C ALA A 213 12.53 4.73 -5.91
N ILE A 214 11.71 5.72 -6.25
CA ILE A 214 12.15 7.02 -6.76
C ILE A 214 11.65 8.11 -5.82
N ILE A 215 12.58 8.99 -5.43
CA ILE A 215 12.31 10.15 -4.58
C ILE A 215 12.28 11.41 -5.45
N ILE A 216 11.16 12.12 -5.45
CA ILE A 216 10.95 13.33 -6.26
C ILE A 216 10.47 14.45 -5.34
N SER A 217 11.27 15.50 -5.20
CA SER A 217 10.98 16.61 -4.28
C SER A 217 11.89 17.80 -4.55
N PRO A 218 11.50 19.05 -4.24
CA PRO A 218 12.45 20.17 -4.15
C PRO A 218 13.59 19.92 -3.15
N PHE A 219 13.35 19.07 -2.14
CA PHE A 219 14.35 18.70 -1.14
C PHE A 219 15.21 17.50 -1.56
N ALA A 220 14.88 16.79 -2.64
CA ALA A 220 15.61 15.58 -3.04
C ALA A 220 17.03 15.91 -3.51
N LYS A 221 18.01 15.09 -3.08
CA LYS A 221 19.37 15.15 -3.62
C LYS A 221 19.33 14.86 -5.13
N ARG A 222 19.95 15.73 -5.93
CA ARG A 222 19.93 15.61 -7.40
C ARG A 222 20.96 14.59 -7.89
N GLY A 223 20.58 13.73 -8.83
CA GLY A 223 21.47 12.73 -9.43
C GLY A 223 22.02 11.72 -8.41
N PHE A 224 21.33 11.52 -7.30
CA PHE A 224 21.80 10.72 -6.17
C PHE A 224 21.17 9.33 -6.20
N ILE A 225 22.02 8.30 -6.11
CA ILE A 225 21.61 6.91 -5.91
C ILE A 225 21.86 6.58 -4.45
N ASP A 226 20.78 6.34 -3.71
CA ASP A 226 20.88 5.92 -2.32
C ASP A 226 21.04 4.40 -2.22
N HIS A 227 22.16 3.96 -1.62
CA HIS A 227 22.45 2.53 -1.41
C HIS A 227 22.06 2.03 -0.01
N THR A 228 21.43 2.88 0.80
CA THR A 228 20.85 2.47 2.09
C THR A 228 19.83 1.35 1.85
N ARG A 229 19.80 0.36 2.76
CA ARG A 229 18.84 -0.73 2.68
C ARG A 229 17.47 -0.25 3.17
N TYR A 230 16.50 -0.28 2.27
CA TYR A 230 15.11 0.06 2.55
C TYR A 230 14.19 -1.13 2.25
N ASP A 231 13.05 -1.15 2.93
CA ASP A 231 11.89 -1.95 2.54
C ASP A 231 10.62 -1.07 2.62
N THR A 232 9.44 -1.63 2.36
CA THR A 232 8.19 -0.83 2.37
C THR A 232 7.90 -0.17 3.73
N THR A 233 8.47 -0.68 4.83
CA THR A 233 8.35 -0.07 6.16
C THR A 233 9.23 1.17 6.34
N SER A 234 10.20 1.41 5.46
CA SER A 234 10.97 2.67 5.43
C SER A 234 10.10 3.89 5.08
N ILE A 235 9.01 3.69 4.33
CA ILE A 235 8.01 4.73 4.06
C ILE A 235 7.24 5.06 5.34
N LEU A 236 6.79 4.02 6.08
CA LEU A 236 6.15 4.18 7.38
C LEU A 236 7.05 4.95 8.34
N ARG A 237 8.31 4.53 8.44
CA ARG A 237 9.29 5.16 9.33
C ARG A 237 9.52 6.64 9.03
N LEU A 238 9.51 7.03 7.75
CA LEU A 238 9.60 8.43 7.37
C LEU A 238 8.35 9.22 7.84
N ILE A 239 7.15 8.69 7.61
CA ILE A 239 5.88 9.31 8.03
C ILE A 239 5.85 9.47 9.55
N GLU A 240 6.19 8.41 10.27
CA GLU A 240 6.27 8.40 11.74
C GLU A 240 7.20 9.47 12.26
N ARG A 241 8.42 9.58 11.70
CA ARG A 241 9.37 10.60 12.16
C ARG A 241 8.92 12.01 11.81
N ARG A 242 8.34 12.22 10.63
CA ARG A 242 7.84 13.54 10.22
C ARG A 242 6.75 14.04 11.18
N TRP A 243 5.84 13.17 11.59
CA TRP A 243 4.66 13.54 12.38
C TRP A 243 4.73 13.11 13.85
N ARG A 244 5.88 12.59 14.29
CA ARG A 244 6.13 12.10 15.67
C ARG A 244 5.13 11.03 16.13
N LEU A 245 4.82 10.10 15.22
CA LEU A 245 3.89 9.00 15.48
C LEU A 245 4.58 7.84 16.19
N GLN A 246 3.80 7.04 16.92
CA GLN A 246 4.26 5.77 17.44
C GLN A 246 4.40 4.74 16.30
N PRO A 247 5.49 3.97 16.24
CA PRO A 247 5.64 2.87 15.29
C PRO A 247 4.52 1.83 15.42
N LEU A 248 4.25 1.11 14.34
CA LEU A 248 3.20 0.08 14.30
C LEU A 248 3.73 -1.27 14.77
N SER A 249 5.03 -1.54 14.60
CA SER A 249 5.69 -2.73 15.12
C SER A 249 7.17 -2.49 15.44
N THR A 250 7.92 -3.56 15.69
CA THR A 250 9.39 -3.45 15.79
C THR A 250 10.05 -3.30 14.42
N ARG A 251 9.33 -3.64 13.34
CA ARG A 251 9.84 -3.68 11.96
C ARG A 251 10.07 -2.28 11.41
N ASP A 252 9.03 -1.46 11.41
CA ASP A 252 9.09 -0.04 11.01
C ASP A 252 9.93 0.78 12.00
N ALA A 253 9.83 0.52 13.31
CA ALA A 253 10.64 1.19 14.33
C ALA A 253 12.16 1.07 14.06
N SER A 254 12.60 -0.08 13.53
CA SER A 254 14.00 -0.40 13.25
C SER A 254 14.42 -0.08 11.81
N ALA A 255 13.48 0.28 10.94
CA ALA A 255 13.78 0.58 9.55
C ALA A 255 14.62 1.86 9.42
N ALA A 256 15.46 1.92 8.38
CA ALA A 256 16.00 3.20 7.93
C ALA A 256 14.85 4.04 7.34
N ASP A 257 14.82 5.35 7.65
CA ASP A 257 13.93 6.28 6.96
C ASP A 257 14.55 6.75 5.65
N LEU A 258 13.72 7.25 4.73
CA LEU A 258 14.16 7.73 3.42
C LEU A 258 14.83 9.13 3.48
N SER A 259 15.17 9.66 4.67
CA SER A 259 15.70 11.02 4.79
C SER A 259 17.10 11.19 4.19
N ASN A 260 17.86 10.10 4.03
CA ASN A 260 19.15 10.18 3.35
C ASN A 260 19.02 10.58 1.87
N ALA A 261 17.85 10.41 1.25
CA ALA A 261 17.60 10.92 -0.10
C ALA A 261 17.36 12.45 -0.15
N LEU A 262 17.25 13.11 1.02
CA LEU A 262 16.81 14.50 1.14
C LEU A 262 17.94 15.42 1.64
N THR A 263 17.82 16.68 1.25
CA THR A 263 18.66 17.82 1.65
C THR A 263 17.77 18.78 2.42
N ILE A 264 17.46 18.40 3.66
CA ILE A 264 16.66 19.21 4.58
C ILE A 264 17.67 19.91 5.49
N GLY A 265 17.59 21.24 5.59
CA GLY A 265 18.40 21.99 6.56
C GLY A 265 18.22 21.40 7.95
N ARG A 266 19.33 21.14 8.66
CA ARG A 266 19.30 20.72 10.06
C ARG A 266 18.67 21.80 10.94
#